data_AF-A0A1A8A9L6-F1
#
_entry.id   AF-A0A1A8A9L6-F1
#
_cell.length_a   1.000
_cell.length_b   1.000
_cell.length_c   1.000
_cell.angle_alpha   90.00
_cell.angle_beta   90.00
_cell.angle_gamma   90.00
#
_symmetry.space_group_name_H-M   'P 1'
#
loop_
_entity.id
_entity.type
_entity.pdbx_description
1 polymer ?
#
loop_
_entity_poly.entity_id
_entity_poly.type
_entity_poly.pdbx_seq_one_letter_code
_entity_poly.pdbx_strand_id
1 'polypeptide(L)'
;MMGDESLECEMAEFCDVEGNRFVYCNARSGGGCRVEGVSEDDGKSFILLNSALVETGYGCQGSVVSFPAQPEGAGPAQGEWLLYSNPTSKSKRVDLGVYLNKSPKDQNAWRKPWILNPGPSGYSDLAYLDDGWFACLMERGEKSEIEEIACVCFSYDNLKKGIGN
;
A
#
# COMPACT_ATOMS: atom_id res chain seq x y z
N MET A 1 -3.25 -22.22 15.99
CA MET A 1 -3.30 -20.74 15.90
C MET A 1 -4.70 -20.41 15.41
N MET A 2 -5.49 -19.64 16.17
CA MET A 2 -6.72 -19.04 15.63
C MET A 2 -6.31 -18.30 14.36
N GLY A 3 -7.00 -18.55 13.23
CA GLY A 3 -6.71 -17.86 11.97
C GLY A 3 -6.77 -16.36 12.23
N ASP A 4 -5.73 -15.63 11.83
CA ASP A 4 -5.61 -14.22 12.14
C ASP A 4 -6.87 -13.49 11.68
N GLU A 5 -7.66 -12.97 12.64
CA GLU A 5 -8.85 -12.19 12.34
C GLU A 5 -8.42 -10.97 11.52
N SER A 6 -8.94 -10.85 10.30
CA SER A 6 -8.79 -9.65 9.50
C SER A 6 -9.79 -8.58 9.96
N LEU A 7 -9.34 -7.33 9.91
CA LEU A 7 -10.14 -6.17 10.31
C LEU A 7 -10.35 -5.26 9.10
N GLU A 8 -10.12 -3.94 9.24
CA GLU A 8 -10.26 -2.97 8.16
C GLU A 8 -9.41 -3.37 6.95
N CYS A 9 -9.98 -3.28 5.75
CA CYS A 9 -9.29 -3.62 4.52
C CYS A 9 -9.66 -2.64 3.40
N GLU A 10 -8.76 -2.54 2.43
CA GLU A 10 -9.00 -1.89 1.15
C GLU A 10 -8.65 -2.85 0.02
N MET A 11 -9.26 -2.59 -1.14
CA MET A 11 -9.08 -3.40 -2.34
C MET A 11 -8.72 -2.51 -3.53
N ALA A 12 -7.88 -3.03 -4.40
CA ALA A 12 -7.52 -2.41 -5.67
C ALA A 12 -7.70 -3.43 -6.81
N GLU A 13 -8.42 -3.05 -7.86
CA GLU A 13 -8.44 -3.81 -9.11
C GLU A 13 -7.15 -3.52 -9.89
N PHE A 14 -6.52 -4.55 -10.45
CA PHE A 14 -5.38 -4.35 -11.34
C PHE A 14 -5.43 -5.30 -12.56
N CYS A 15 -4.86 -4.85 -13.67
CA CYS A 15 -4.63 -5.65 -14.87
C CYS A 15 -3.17 -6.11 -14.96
N ASP A 16 -2.95 -7.36 -15.34
CA ASP A 16 -1.62 -7.81 -15.75
C ASP A 16 -1.29 -7.40 -17.20
N VAL A 17 -0.09 -7.75 -17.66
CA VAL A 17 0.39 -7.41 -19.02
C VAL A 17 -0.41 -8.08 -20.14
N GLU A 18 -1.16 -9.14 -19.84
CA GLU A 18 -2.03 -9.83 -20.77
C GLU A 18 -3.46 -9.25 -20.78
N GLY A 19 -3.75 -8.30 -19.87
CA GLY A 19 -5.07 -7.70 -19.70
C GLY A 19 -6.02 -8.51 -18.82
N ASN A 20 -5.52 -9.54 -18.13
CA ASN A 20 -6.33 -10.27 -17.15
C ASN A 20 -6.56 -9.38 -15.93
N ARG A 21 -7.79 -9.37 -15.41
CA ARG A 21 -8.21 -8.53 -14.28
C ARG A 21 -8.18 -9.33 -12.97
N PHE A 22 -7.73 -8.66 -11.92
CA PHE A 22 -7.60 -9.22 -10.58
C PHE A 22 -8.06 -8.21 -9.55
N VAL A 23 -8.53 -8.67 -8.39
CA VAL A 23 -8.77 -7.83 -7.22
C VAL A 23 -7.74 -8.18 -6.15
N TYR A 24 -6.92 -7.21 -5.78
CA TYR A 24 -6.01 -7.31 -4.65
C TYR A 24 -6.71 -6.79 -3.39
N CYS A 25 -6.57 -7.49 -2.26
CA CYS A 25 -7.08 -7.12 -0.95
C CYS A 25 -5.93 -7.00 0.05
N ASN A 26 -5.92 -5.92 0.83
CA ASN A 26 -4.95 -5.69 1.90
C ASN A 26 -5.69 -5.36 3.20
N ALA A 27 -5.63 -6.27 4.17
CA ALA A 27 -6.37 -6.16 5.42
C ALA A 27 -5.44 -6.00 6.63
N ARG A 28 -5.92 -5.21 7.60
CA ARG A 28 -5.34 -5.09 8.93
C ARG A 28 -5.43 -6.42 9.66
N SER A 29 -4.41 -6.73 10.44
CA SER A 29 -4.39 -7.91 11.30
C SER A 29 -3.80 -7.60 12.68
N GLY A 30 -4.03 -8.50 13.63
CA GLY A 30 -3.32 -8.54 14.91
C GLY A 30 -2.03 -9.39 14.89
N GLY A 31 -1.68 -10.02 13.75
CA GLY A 31 -0.61 -11.02 13.61
C GLY A 31 0.78 -10.45 13.34
N GLY A 32 0.97 -9.13 13.41
CA GLY A 32 2.26 -8.47 13.17
C GLY A 32 2.65 -8.27 11.70
N CYS A 33 1.86 -8.81 10.77
CA CYS A 33 1.91 -8.50 9.34
C CYS A 33 0.49 -8.28 8.78
N ARG A 34 0.35 -7.61 7.64
CA ARG A 34 -0.93 -7.48 6.92
C ARG A 34 -1.43 -8.84 6.44
N VAL A 35 -2.74 -8.97 6.24
CA VAL A 35 -3.31 -10.10 5.48
C VAL A 35 -3.51 -9.63 4.04
N GLU A 36 -2.80 -10.26 3.11
CA GLU A 36 -2.85 -9.95 1.68
C GLU A 36 -3.59 -11.08 0.93
N GLY A 37 -4.36 -10.75 -0.10
CA GLY A 37 -5.02 -11.75 -0.94
C GLY A 37 -5.32 -11.25 -2.34
N VAL A 38 -5.37 -12.18 -3.30
CA VAL A 38 -5.72 -11.90 -4.70
C VAL A 38 -6.92 -12.73 -5.11
N SER A 39 -7.87 -12.10 -5.80
CA SER A 39 -9.03 -12.74 -6.42
C SER A 39 -8.93 -12.66 -7.94
N GLU A 40 -9.26 -13.77 -8.59
CA GLU A 40 -9.40 -13.89 -10.05
C GLU A 40 -10.88 -13.98 -10.48
N ASP A 41 -11.81 -13.85 -9.52
CA ASP A 41 -13.25 -14.12 -9.69
C ASP A 41 -14.14 -12.97 -9.19
N ASP A 42 -13.68 -11.74 -9.40
CA ASP A 42 -14.36 -10.49 -9.03
C ASP A 42 -14.65 -10.36 -7.51
N GLY A 43 -13.72 -10.85 -6.68
CA GLY A 43 -13.79 -10.76 -5.23
C GLY A 43 -14.65 -11.82 -4.55
N LYS A 44 -15.09 -12.86 -5.26
CA LYS A 44 -15.89 -13.96 -4.66
C LYS A 44 -15.03 -14.86 -3.78
N SER A 45 -13.78 -15.09 -4.17
CA SER A 45 -12.80 -15.84 -3.39
C SER A 45 -11.41 -15.20 -3.48
N PHE A 46 -10.63 -15.34 -2.41
CA PHE A 46 -9.29 -14.80 -2.33
C PHE A 46 -8.27 -15.90 -2.03
N ILE A 47 -7.22 -15.94 -2.83
CA ILE A 47 -6.02 -16.71 -2.56
C ILE A 47 -5.15 -15.85 -1.64
N LEU A 48 -4.91 -16.32 -0.42
CA LEU A 48 -4.07 -15.61 0.54
C LEU A 48 -2.60 -15.64 0.13
N LEU A 49 -1.94 -14.49 0.28
CA LEU A 49 -0.51 -14.33 0.08
C LEU A 49 0.21 -14.35 1.43
N ASN A 50 1.46 -14.82 1.44
CA ASN A 50 2.31 -14.76 2.61
C ASN A 50 2.96 -13.37 2.71
N SER A 51 2.29 -12.50 3.45
CA SER A 51 2.60 -11.08 3.57
C SER A 51 3.96 -10.78 4.21
N ALA A 52 4.67 -9.84 3.60
CA ALA A 52 5.88 -9.22 4.14
C ALA A 52 5.64 -7.79 4.67
N LEU A 53 4.41 -7.28 4.52
CA LEU A 53 4.03 -5.95 4.97
C LEU A 53 3.81 -5.97 6.49
N VAL A 54 4.66 -5.25 7.21
CA VAL A 54 4.61 -5.17 8.67
C VAL A 54 3.30 -4.54 9.16
N GLU A 55 2.78 -5.08 10.26
CA GLU A 55 1.77 -4.41 11.07
C GLU A 55 2.34 -3.80 12.34
N THR A 56 1.65 -2.76 12.82
CA THR A 56 1.93 -2.14 14.11
C THR A 56 1.40 -3.02 15.26
N GLY A 57 1.78 -2.73 16.51
CA GLY A 57 1.53 -3.62 17.65
C GLY A 57 0.08 -4.12 17.78
N TYR A 58 -0.93 -3.27 17.55
CA TYR A 58 -2.35 -3.63 17.54
C TYR A 58 -3.01 -3.51 16.16
N GLY A 59 -2.21 -3.39 15.11
CA GLY A 59 -2.65 -3.10 13.76
C GLY A 59 -3.01 -1.62 13.53
N CYS A 60 -2.98 -1.20 12.27
CA CYS A 60 -3.44 0.10 11.82
C CYS A 60 -4.24 -0.07 10.52
N GLN A 61 -5.22 0.78 10.22
CA GLN A 61 -5.72 0.85 8.85
C GLN A 61 -4.60 1.42 7.96
N GLY A 62 -4.56 0.96 6.72
CA GLY A 62 -3.71 1.48 5.67
C GLY A 62 -4.44 1.38 4.34
N SER A 63 -3.92 2.07 3.32
CA SER A 63 -4.60 2.23 2.04
C SER A 63 -3.84 1.62 0.89
N VAL A 64 -4.57 1.12 -0.12
CA VAL A 64 -3.98 0.58 -1.35
C VAL A 64 -4.71 1.10 -2.58
N VAL A 65 -3.94 1.50 -3.59
CA VAL A 65 -4.45 1.84 -4.91
C VAL A 65 -3.65 1.13 -6.00
N SER A 66 -4.30 0.80 -7.10
CA SER A 66 -3.63 0.47 -8.35
C SER A 66 -3.43 1.72 -9.18
N PHE A 67 -2.43 1.69 -10.06
CA PHE A 67 -2.19 2.74 -11.03
C PHE A 67 -1.47 2.20 -12.26
N PRO A 68 -1.60 2.85 -13.44
CA PRO A 68 -0.89 2.45 -14.64
C PRO A 68 0.62 2.38 -14.39
N ALA A 69 1.25 1.29 -14.83
CA ALA A 69 2.70 1.18 -14.79
C ALA A 69 3.34 2.40 -15.46
N GLN A 70 4.44 2.89 -14.89
CA GLN A 70 5.10 4.12 -15.35
C GLN A 70 6.25 3.79 -16.29
N PRO A 71 6.48 4.57 -17.36
CA PRO A 71 7.53 4.30 -18.33
C PRO A 71 8.92 4.40 -17.68
N GLU A 72 9.61 3.26 -17.60
CA GLU A 72 10.99 3.19 -17.14
C GLU A 72 11.91 2.79 -18.30
N GLY A 73 12.33 3.78 -19.09
CA GLY A 73 13.23 3.57 -20.23
C GLY A 73 12.52 3.61 -21.59
N ALA A 74 13.09 2.93 -22.59
CA ALA A 74 12.58 2.92 -23.96
C ALA A 74 11.53 1.82 -24.16
N GLY A 75 10.29 2.08 -23.76
CA GLY A 75 9.15 1.22 -24.03
C GLY A 75 7.88 1.68 -23.31
N PRO A 76 6.69 1.35 -23.82
CA PRO A 76 5.45 1.60 -23.09
C PRO A 76 5.42 0.71 -21.84
N ALA A 77 5.07 1.29 -20.71
CA ALA A 77 4.77 0.51 -19.52
C ALA A 77 3.46 -0.24 -19.72
N GLN A 78 3.41 -1.51 -19.28
CA GLN A 78 2.28 -2.40 -19.47
C GLN A 78 1.80 -2.93 -18.12
N GLY A 79 0.49 -3.10 -18.00
CA GLY A 79 -0.16 -3.52 -16.76
C GLY A 79 -0.26 -2.40 -15.72
N GLU A 80 -0.67 -2.79 -14.51
CA GLU A 80 -0.83 -1.90 -13.38
C GLU A 80 0.04 -2.33 -12.20
N TRP A 81 0.45 -1.35 -11.41
CA TRP A 81 1.23 -1.52 -10.19
C TRP A 81 0.38 -1.17 -8.98
N LEU A 82 0.82 -1.57 -7.80
CA LEU A 82 0.18 -1.20 -6.54
C LEU A 82 1.04 -0.21 -5.76
N LEU A 83 0.36 0.76 -5.16
CA LEU A 83 0.90 1.64 -4.13
C LEU A 83 0.15 1.40 -2.82
N TYR A 84 0.89 1.28 -1.73
CA TYR A 84 0.33 1.02 -0.40
C TYR A 84 0.89 2.00 0.63
N SER A 85 0.05 2.52 1.52
CA SER A 85 0.48 3.38 2.64
C SER A 85 0.10 2.79 4.00
N ASN A 86 1.06 2.78 4.93
CA ASN A 86 0.86 2.38 6.33
C ASN A 86 2.04 2.83 7.20
N PRO A 87 1.87 2.96 8.52
CA PRO A 87 3.00 3.13 9.43
C PRO A 87 4.02 1.99 9.29
N THR A 88 5.30 2.29 9.44
CA THR A 88 6.40 1.36 9.10
C THR A 88 7.02 0.66 10.31
N SER A 89 6.62 1.04 11.53
CA SER A 89 7.10 0.44 12.76
C SER A 89 6.28 -0.80 13.17
N LYS A 90 6.98 -1.84 13.64
CA LYS A 90 6.36 -3.08 14.15
C LYS A 90 5.55 -2.89 15.44
N SER A 91 5.71 -1.76 16.13
CA SER A 91 5.16 -1.58 17.49
C SER A 91 4.32 -0.33 17.65
N LYS A 92 4.57 0.72 16.87
CA LYS A 92 3.91 2.01 17.01
C LYS A 92 3.39 2.52 15.68
N ARG A 93 2.34 3.32 15.74
CA ARG A 93 1.78 4.09 14.61
C ARG A 93 2.65 5.32 14.34
N VAL A 94 3.80 5.08 13.72
CA VAL A 94 4.79 6.10 13.37
C VAL A 94 5.40 5.84 12.01
N ASP A 95 5.96 6.91 11.43
CA ASP A 95 6.73 6.90 10.19
C ASP A 95 5.89 6.31 9.05
N LEU A 96 4.86 7.05 8.60
CA LEU A 96 4.02 6.63 7.47
C LEU A 96 4.89 6.46 6.23
N GLY A 97 4.89 5.25 5.69
CA GLY A 97 5.64 4.90 4.50
C GLY A 97 4.71 4.59 3.33
N VAL A 98 5.19 4.88 2.12
CA VAL A 98 4.57 4.43 0.87
C VAL A 98 5.42 3.34 0.22
N TYR A 99 4.78 2.22 -0.08
CA TYR A 99 5.39 1.01 -0.63
C TYR A 99 4.94 0.83 -2.08
N LEU A 100 5.87 0.43 -2.94
CA LEU A 100 5.61 0.17 -4.36
C LEU A 100 5.73 -1.32 -4.65
N ASN A 101 4.73 -1.88 -5.33
CA ASN A 101 4.78 -3.22 -5.90
C ASN A 101 4.54 -3.16 -7.41
N LYS A 102 5.57 -3.53 -8.19
CA LYS A 102 5.52 -3.55 -9.66
C LYS A 102 5.03 -4.88 -10.26
N SER A 103 4.82 -5.88 -9.41
CA SER A 103 4.34 -7.22 -9.78
C SER A 103 3.27 -7.63 -8.75
N PRO A 104 2.02 -7.12 -8.85
CA PRO A 104 1.01 -7.24 -7.80
C PRO A 104 0.67 -8.67 -7.34
N LYS A 105 0.92 -9.68 -8.19
CA LYS A 105 0.76 -11.11 -7.85
C LYS A 105 1.92 -11.69 -7.05
N ASP A 106 3.08 -11.03 -7.03
CA ASP A 106 4.26 -11.43 -6.26
C ASP A 106 4.32 -10.63 -4.96
N GLN A 107 3.99 -11.30 -3.86
CA GLN A 107 4.08 -10.77 -2.50
C GLN A 107 5.49 -10.27 -2.13
N ASN A 108 6.54 -10.77 -2.78
CA ASN A 108 7.92 -10.38 -2.48
C ASN A 108 8.36 -9.14 -3.27
N ALA A 109 7.52 -8.64 -4.16
CA ALA A 109 7.82 -7.50 -5.03
C ALA A 109 7.60 -6.13 -4.36
N TRP A 110 7.06 -6.10 -3.13
CA TRP A 110 7.01 -4.89 -2.31
C TRP A 110 8.42 -4.35 -2.04
N ARG A 111 8.67 -3.11 -2.46
CA ARG A 111 9.92 -2.40 -2.20
C ARG A 111 9.94 -1.82 -0.77
N LYS A 112 11.14 -1.53 -0.27
CA LYS A 112 11.29 -0.77 0.98
C LYS A 112 10.52 0.55 0.86
N PRO A 113 9.82 0.98 1.92
CA PRO A 113 8.98 2.15 1.86
C PRO A 113 9.82 3.42 1.77
N TRP A 114 9.30 4.41 1.04
CA TRP A 114 9.71 5.80 1.21
C TRP A 114 8.90 6.40 2.36
N ILE A 115 9.57 6.97 3.36
CA ILE A 115 8.90 7.63 4.49
C ILE A 115 8.31 8.96 4.01
N LEU A 116 6.98 9.01 3.92
CA LEU A 116 6.22 10.18 3.50
C LEU A 116 6.03 11.16 4.66
N ASN A 117 5.80 10.64 5.87
CA ASN A 117 5.64 11.44 7.08
C ASN A 117 6.39 10.80 8.27
N PRO A 118 7.52 11.38 8.69
CA PRO A 118 8.20 10.97 9.91
C PRO A 118 7.38 11.29 11.17
N GLY A 119 7.48 10.45 12.20
CA GLY A 119 6.80 10.65 13.48
C GLY A 119 5.37 10.08 13.53
N PRO A 120 4.56 10.46 14.54
CA PRO A 120 3.22 9.91 14.75
C PRO A 120 2.35 9.97 13.49
N SER A 121 1.89 8.80 13.06
CA SER A 121 1.07 8.63 11.85
C SER A 121 0.13 7.45 12.01
N GLY A 122 -1.15 7.66 11.71
CA GLY A 122 -2.22 6.69 11.92
C GLY A 122 -2.79 6.20 10.61
N TYR A 123 -4.11 6.32 10.49
CA TYR A 123 -4.85 5.88 9.30
C TYR A 123 -4.45 6.73 8.09
N SER A 124 -4.58 6.15 6.90
CA SER A 124 -4.27 6.85 5.65
C SER A 124 -5.19 6.42 4.51
N ASP A 125 -5.35 7.29 3.53
CA ASP A 125 -6.12 7.03 2.31
C ASP A 125 -5.37 7.57 1.09
N LEU A 126 -5.16 6.73 0.08
CA LEU A 126 -4.46 7.05 -1.16
C LEU A 126 -5.45 7.31 -2.29
N ALA A 127 -5.14 8.29 -3.12
CA ALA A 127 -5.83 8.50 -4.39
C ALA A 127 -4.79 8.69 -5.51
N TYR A 128 -4.99 7.98 -6.62
CA TYR A 128 -4.29 8.27 -7.87
C TYR A 128 -4.95 9.46 -8.57
N LEU A 129 -4.16 10.43 -9.02
CA LEU A 129 -4.62 11.73 -9.55
C LEU A 129 -4.38 11.90 -11.06
N ASP A 130 -4.06 10.82 -11.78
CA ASP A 130 -3.50 10.81 -13.14
C ASP A 130 -2.05 11.27 -13.28
N ASP A 131 -1.45 10.97 -14.44
CA ASP A 131 -0.08 11.33 -14.83
C ASP A 131 1.00 10.99 -13.79
N GLY A 132 0.83 9.86 -13.10
CA GLY A 132 1.78 9.40 -12.09
C GLY A 132 1.73 10.21 -10.79
N TRP A 133 0.69 11.00 -10.55
CA TRP A 133 0.49 11.74 -9.30
C TRP A 133 -0.40 11.00 -8.32
N PHE A 134 -0.12 11.21 -7.03
CA PHE A 134 -0.85 10.63 -5.92
C PHE A 134 -1.15 11.70 -4.88
N ALA A 135 -2.29 11.57 -4.22
CA ALA A 135 -2.57 12.22 -2.93
C ALA A 135 -2.61 11.15 -1.85
N CYS A 136 -2.08 11.48 -0.67
CA CYS A 136 -2.22 10.69 0.55
C CYS A 136 -2.81 11.59 1.64
N LEU A 137 -4.00 11.24 2.10
CA LEU A 137 -4.60 11.79 3.31
C LEU A 137 -4.15 10.92 4.49
N MET A 138 -3.77 11.52 5.61
CA MET A 138 -3.29 10.76 6.78
C MET A 138 -3.61 11.45 8.10
N GLU A 139 -3.87 10.64 9.12
CA GLU A 139 -3.79 11.05 10.52
C GLU A 139 -2.32 11.26 10.90
N ARG A 140 -1.97 12.43 11.45
CA ARG A 140 -0.63 12.70 11.98
C ARG A 140 -0.63 13.71 13.14
N GLY A 141 0.54 13.91 13.73
CA GLY A 141 0.79 14.97 14.72
C GLY A 141 2.23 14.99 15.20
N GLU A 142 2.49 15.79 16.24
CA GLU A 142 3.81 15.87 16.89
C GLU A 142 3.95 14.88 18.05
N LYS A 143 2.89 14.72 18.86
CA LYS A 143 2.91 13.83 20.05
C LYS A 143 2.07 12.58 19.86
N SER A 144 0.96 12.70 19.14
CA SER A 144 0.08 11.59 18.77
C SER A 144 -0.35 11.70 17.32
N GLU A 145 -0.70 10.56 16.73
CA GLU A 145 -1.17 10.41 15.37
C GLU A 145 -2.55 11.03 15.12
N ILE A 146 -3.36 11.29 16.16
CA ILE A 146 -4.74 11.79 16.03
C ILE A 146 -4.88 13.30 16.27
N GLU A 147 -3.84 14.09 16.03
CA GLU A 147 -3.87 15.54 16.26
C GLU A 147 -4.47 16.30 15.07
N GLU A 148 -4.18 15.87 13.84
CA GLU A 148 -4.70 16.47 12.62
C GLU A 148 -4.77 15.48 11.46
N ILE A 149 -5.49 15.87 10.41
CA ILE A 149 -5.51 15.19 9.12
C ILE A 149 -4.71 16.04 8.13
N ALA A 150 -3.62 15.47 7.60
CA ALA A 150 -2.78 16.13 6.60
C ALA A 150 -2.97 15.49 5.22
N CYS A 151 -2.75 16.28 4.17
CA CYS A 151 -2.73 15.82 2.79
C CYS A 151 -1.36 16.09 2.18
N VAL A 152 -0.75 15.06 1.57
CA VAL A 152 0.50 15.18 0.82
C VAL A 152 0.30 14.68 -0.59
N CYS A 153 0.61 15.53 -1.57
CA CYS A 153 0.65 15.12 -2.98
C CYS A 153 2.10 14.86 -3.40
N PHE A 154 2.32 13.77 -4.12
CA PHE A 154 3.63 13.41 -4.65
C PHE A 154 3.51 12.71 -6.00
N SER A 155 4.57 12.80 -6.80
CA SER A 155 4.65 12.14 -8.10
C SER A 155 5.38 10.79 -8.01
N TYR A 156 5.25 9.98 -9.05
CA TYR A 156 6.05 8.77 -9.23
C TYR A 156 7.55 9.05 -9.21
N ASP A 157 8.01 10.21 -9.73
CA ASP A 157 9.41 10.60 -9.66
C ASP A 157 9.88 10.87 -8.23
N ASN A 158 9.02 11.44 -7.37
CA ASN A 158 9.32 11.57 -5.95
C ASN A 158 9.42 10.20 -5.29
N LEU A 159 8.46 9.32 -5.56
CA LEU A 159 8.44 7.94 -5.06
C LEU A 159 9.71 7.18 -5.45
N LYS A 160 10.09 7.22 -6.74
CA LYS A 160 11.26 6.52 -7.28
C LYS A 160 12.55 6.97 -6.57
N LYS A 161 12.73 8.27 -6.39
CA LYS A 161 13.87 8.84 -5.64
C LYS A 161 13.83 8.41 -4.17
N GLY A 162 12.65 8.42 -3.55
CA GLY A 162 12.46 8.07 -2.15
C GLY A 162 12.75 6.61 -1.81
N ILE A 163 12.42 5.68 -2.72
CA ILE A 163 12.70 4.24 -2.56
C ILE A 163 14.12 3.83 -3.01
N GLY A 164 14.89 4.76 -3.59
CA GLY A 164 16.30 4.55 -3.95
C GLY A 164 16.53 3.81 -5.28
N ASN A 165 15.74 4.10 -6.31
CA ASN A 165 15.91 3.56 -7.67
C ASN A 165 16.48 4.58 -8.66
#